data_AF-A0A6G8PVG7-F1
#
_entry.id   AF-A0A6G8PVG7-F1
#
_cell.length_a   1.000
_cell.length_b   1.000
_cell.length_c   1.000
_cell.angle_alpha   90.00
_cell.angle_beta   90.00
_cell.angle_gamma   90.00
#
_symmetry.space_group_name_H-M   'P 1'
#
loop_
_entity.id
_entity.type
_entity.pdbx_description
1 polymer ?
#
loop_
_entity_poly.entity_id
_entity_poly.type
_entity_poly.pdbx_seq_one_letter_code
_entity_poly.pdbx_strand_id
1 'polypeptide(L)'
;MNPERESAKIGPVSPSRLGTQPVGEVAEVAEGVHQLKVPIPIPLVYVSAYLVEGDDGWTLIDTGFDYGEGKAAWEAGARSLGFGLESDVSRIIVTHFHPDHLGAARWLQETSGAPVYMLESEIRNARAVWENRDTSRFVEHLVRHGMDRETTERATASMRTSLALPEKMVALEEGEELPLGPGMARVVRAPGHADHQVVLHDEGRRILFAADHVLLKITPNVGLWPETAPNPLLRYEESLRSMRDLPVELVLPGHGPIFHDLRGRVDELLAHHEERLGEMLREVEDGPRTPFEVSRKVFRYGLSIYERCFALAETLAHLDHLVLQGRAERVESEDLVRFRAS
;
A
#
# COMPACT_ATOMS: atom_id res chain seq x y z
N MET A 1 -34.41 -3.32 33.35
CA MET A 1 -33.23 -4.16 33.05
C MET A 1 -32.86 -3.89 31.60
N ASN A 2 -32.07 -2.86 31.38
CA ASN A 2 -31.55 -2.47 30.07
C ASN A 2 -30.04 -2.30 30.31
N PRO A 3 -29.18 -3.22 29.86
CA PRO A 3 -27.77 -3.09 30.09
C PRO A 3 -27.26 -1.97 29.19
N GLU A 4 -26.81 -0.91 29.82
CA GLU A 4 -25.99 0.13 29.21
C GLU A 4 -24.87 -0.59 28.44
N ARG A 5 -24.90 -0.46 27.12
CA ARG A 5 -23.71 -0.69 26.30
C ARG A 5 -22.75 0.43 26.69
N GLU A 6 -21.90 0.14 27.67
CA GLU A 6 -20.62 0.82 27.84
C GLU A 6 -19.91 0.79 26.49
N SER A 7 -20.01 1.89 25.75
CA SER A 7 -19.09 2.16 24.65
C SER A 7 -17.74 2.37 25.32
N ALA A 8 -16.99 1.28 25.51
CA ALA A 8 -15.60 1.36 25.88
C ALA A 8 -14.96 2.38 24.93
N LYS A 9 -14.43 3.47 25.48
CA LYS A 9 -13.63 4.41 24.70
C LYS A 9 -12.45 3.61 24.17
N ILE A 10 -12.50 3.22 22.90
CA ILE A 10 -11.43 2.51 22.22
C ILE A 10 -10.27 3.51 22.15
N GLY A 11 -9.25 3.30 23.00
CA GLY A 11 -7.99 4.04 22.88
C GLY A 11 -7.27 3.65 21.60
N PRO A 12 -6.36 4.49 21.09
CA PRO A 12 -5.69 4.21 19.83
C PRO A 12 -4.90 2.89 19.89
N VAL A 13 -4.92 2.11 18.82
CA VAL A 13 -4.13 0.89 18.69
C VAL A 13 -2.66 1.20 18.91
N SER A 14 -2.06 0.47 19.85
CA SER A 14 -0.70 0.70 20.27
C SER A 14 0.30 -0.13 19.45
N PRO A 15 1.49 0.41 19.16
CA PRO A 15 2.54 -0.37 18.51
C PRO A 15 3.04 -1.49 19.43
N SER A 16 3.47 -2.59 18.81
CA SER A 16 4.19 -3.68 19.47
C SER A 16 5.57 -3.21 19.96
N ARG A 17 6.17 -4.00 20.85
CA ARG A 17 7.59 -3.89 21.23
C ARG A 17 8.51 -4.67 20.27
N LEU A 18 7.92 -5.41 19.34
CA LEU A 18 8.62 -6.10 18.25
C LEU A 18 8.93 -5.12 17.12
N GLY A 19 9.91 -5.46 16.27
CA GLY A 19 10.22 -4.64 15.09
C GLY A 19 10.76 -3.26 15.44
N THR A 20 11.48 -3.10 16.56
CA THR A 20 12.03 -1.80 17.01
C THR A 20 13.47 -1.55 16.58
N GLN A 21 14.06 -2.45 15.80
CA GLN A 21 15.42 -2.32 15.25
C GLN A 21 15.55 -1.06 14.38
N PRO A 22 16.76 -0.48 14.29
CA PRO A 22 17.06 0.61 13.35
C PRO A 22 16.73 0.28 11.89
N VAL A 23 16.59 1.33 11.08
CA VAL A 23 16.49 1.18 9.62
C VAL A 23 17.78 0.59 9.08
N GLY A 24 17.68 -0.36 8.15
CA GLY A 24 18.79 -1.14 7.60
C GLY A 24 19.11 -2.42 8.37
N GLU A 25 18.47 -2.64 9.51
CA GLU A 25 18.69 -3.83 10.34
C GLU A 25 17.51 -4.81 10.27
N VAL A 26 17.82 -6.08 10.59
CA VAL A 26 16.86 -7.17 10.67
C VAL A 26 16.61 -7.55 12.13
N ALA A 27 15.38 -7.93 12.45
CA ALA A 27 15.03 -8.52 13.74
C ALA A 27 14.01 -9.63 13.57
N GLU A 28 14.09 -10.66 14.40
CA GLU A 28 13.04 -11.68 14.53
C GLU A 28 11.79 -11.05 15.17
N VAL A 29 10.64 -11.24 14.55
CA VAL A 29 9.35 -10.67 14.97
C VAL A 29 8.30 -11.74 15.29
N ALA A 30 8.51 -12.96 14.81
CA ALA A 30 7.87 -14.18 15.27
C ALA A 30 8.82 -15.35 14.96
N GLU A 31 8.57 -16.53 15.52
CA GLU A 31 9.42 -17.70 15.29
C GLU A 31 9.62 -17.98 13.78
N GLY A 32 10.87 -17.86 13.32
CA GLY A 32 11.26 -18.05 11.91
C GLY A 32 10.80 -16.93 10.96
N VAL A 33 10.26 -15.83 11.48
CA VAL A 33 9.80 -14.66 10.71
C VAL A 33 10.59 -13.43 11.14
N HIS A 34 11.28 -12.82 10.19
CA HIS A 34 12.15 -11.69 10.41
C HIS A 34 11.67 -10.47 9.63
N GLN A 35 11.81 -9.28 10.22
CA GLN A 35 11.55 -8.00 9.56
C GLN A 35 12.87 -7.32 9.25
N LEU A 36 13.11 -7.02 7.98
CA LEU A 36 14.14 -6.10 7.52
C LEU A 36 13.51 -4.74 7.22
N LYS A 37 14.01 -3.69 7.86
CA LYS A 37 13.59 -2.32 7.52
C LYS A 37 14.46 -1.80 6.38
N VAL A 38 14.05 -2.07 5.15
CA VAL A 38 14.78 -1.63 3.96
C VAL A 38 14.65 -0.11 3.87
N PRO A 39 15.75 0.66 3.93
CA PRO A 39 15.67 2.10 3.76
C PRO A 39 15.06 2.43 2.40
N ILE A 40 14.39 3.58 2.26
CA ILE A 40 13.87 4.07 0.98
C ILE A 40 14.12 5.58 0.83
N PRO A 41 14.39 6.09 -0.39
CA PRO A 41 14.80 7.47 -0.62
C PRO A 41 13.61 8.46 -0.67
N ILE A 42 12.62 8.27 0.20
CA ILE A 42 11.39 9.09 0.29
C ILE A 42 11.02 9.36 1.77
N PRO A 43 10.13 10.33 2.08
CA PRO A 43 9.83 10.73 3.46
C PRO A 43 9.33 9.63 4.42
N LEU A 44 8.87 8.48 3.89
CA LEU A 44 8.51 7.31 4.69
C LEU A 44 9.73 6.60 5.32
N VAL A 45 10.95 6.91 4.87
CA VAL A 45 12.26 6.47 5.39
C VAL A 45 12.58 4.98 5.22
N TYR A 46 11.61 4.09 5.41
CA TYR A 46 11.78 2.65 5.16
C TYR A 46 10.48 1.98 4.75
N VAL A 47 10.63 0.83 4.09
CA VAL A 47 9.60 -0.19 3.90
C VAL A 47 10.03 -1.47 4.62
N SER A 48 9.07 -2.20 5.14
CA SER A 48 9.30 -3.48 5.82
C SER A 48 9.26 -4.58 4.78
N ALA A 49 10.40 -5.25 4.61
CA ALA A 49 10.44 -6.55 3.96
C ALA A 49 10.42 -7.64 5.03
N TYR A 50 9.82 -8.77 4.73
CA TYR A 50 9.76 -9.91 5.64
C TYR A 50 10.52 -11.11 5.06
N LEU A 51 11.27 -11.80 5.91
CA LEU A 51 12.04 -12.98 5.56
C LEU A 51 11.54 -14.14 6.41
N VAL A 52 11.07 -15.19 5.75
CA VAL A 52 10.55 -16.38 6.42
C VAL A 52 11.43 -17.58 6.08
N GLU A 53 11.98 -18.21 7.11
CA GLU A 53 12.79 -19.42 7.00
C GLU A 53 11.89 -20.64 6.76
N GLY A 54 12.17 -21.41 5.71
CA GLY A 54 11.47 -22.64 5.37
C GLY A 54 12.41 -23.77 4.97
N ASP A 55 11.83 -24.98 4.82
CA ASP A 55 12.59 -26.21 4.54
C ASP A 55 13.28 -26.20 3.17
N ASP A 56 12.75 -25.44 2.20
CA ASP A 56 13.29 -25.31 0.84
C ASP A 56 14.14 -24.05 0.62
N GLY A 57 14.31 -23.24 1.67
CA GLY A 57 15.01 -21.96 1.64
C GLY A 57 14.19 -20.81 2.23
N TRP A 58 14.66 -19.60 2.01
CA TRP A 58 14.06 -18.37 2.49
C TRP A 58 13.03 -17.83 1.50
N THR A 59 11.86 -17.49 2.03
CA THR A 59 10.85 -16.70 1.31
C THR A 59 10.99 -15.23 1.70
N LEU A 60 11.17 -14.37 0.70
CA LEU A 60 11.23 -12.91 0.87
C LEU A 60 9.88 -12.30 0.49
N ILE A 61 9.35 -11.39 1.30
CA ILE A 61 8.10 -10.67 1.04
C ILE A 61 8.40 -9.18 0.95
N ASP A 62 8.10 -8.60 -0.21
CA ASP A 62 8.46 -7.24 -0.65
C ASP A 62 9.97 -6.95 -0.64
N THR A 63 10.39 -5.91 -1.36
CA THR A 63 11.79 -5.81 -1.81
C THR A 63 12.47 -4.46 -1.59
N GLY A 64 11.73 -3.38 -1.38
CA GLY A 64 12.32 -2.04 -1.37
C GLY A 64 12.48 -1.43 -2.76
N PHE A 65 13.01 -0.21 -2.79
CA PHE A 65 13.44 0.45 -4.01
C PHE A 65 14.71 -0.21 -4.58
N ASP A 66 14.89 -0.15 -5.90
CA ASP A 66 16.15 -0.52 -6.56
C ASP A 66 17.22 0.58 -6.37
N TYR A 67 17.87 0.61 -5.21
CA TYR A 67 18.95 1.56 -4.94
C TYR A 67 19.96 1.04 -3.92
N GLY A 68 21.15 1.67 -3.89
CA GLY A 68 22.34 1.13 -3.24
C GLY A 68 22.18 0.83 -1.74
N GLU A 69 21.58 1.72 -0.95
CA GLU A 69 21.43 1.49 0.49
C GLU A 69 20.43 0.37 0.80
N GLY A 70 19.37 0.25 0.01
CA GLY A 70 18.41 -0.85 0.14
C GLY A 70 19.06 -2.20 -0.13
N LYS A 71 19.87 -2.31 -1.19
CA LYS A 71 20.64 -3.52 -1.51
C LYS A 71 21.65 -3.87 -0.41
N ALA A 72 22.37 -2.87 0.10
CA ALA A 72 23.31 -3.07 1.20
C ALA A 72 22.62 -3.58 2.47
N ALA A 73 21.39 -3.11 2.76
CA ALA A 73 20.58 -3.60 3.87
C ALA A 73 20.17 -5.07 3.67
N TRP A 74 19.76 -5.46 2.46
CA TRP A 74 19.47 -6.85 2.12
C TRP A 74 20.67 -7.78 2.33
N GLU A 75 21.83 -7.40 1.79
CA GLU A 75 23.06 -8.17 1.94
C GLU A 75 23.50 -8.28 3.41
N ALA A 76 23.39 -7.20 4.18
CA ALA A 76 23.72 -7.20 5.60
C ALA A 76 22.74 -8.05 6.42
N GLY A 77 21.44 -7.94 6.13
CA GLY A 77 20.38 -8.74 6.73
C GLY A 77 20.61 -10.23 6.51
N ALA A 78 20.83 -10.65 5.25
CA ALA A 78 21.10 -12.05 4.92
C ALA A 78 22.34 -12.60 5.64
N ARG A 79 23.45 -11.84 5.64
CA ARG A 79 24.66 -12.21 6.41
C ARG A 79 24.40 -12.38 7.90
N SER A 80 23.60 -11.49 8.49
CA SER A 80 23.31 -11.54 9.93
C SER A 80 22.43 -12.73 10.32
N LEU A 81 21.57 -13.19 9.41
CA LEU A 81 20.75 -14.39 9.56
C LEU A 81 21.47 -15.68 9.15
N GLY A 82 22.68 -15.57 8.59
CA GLY A 82 23.52 -16.72 8.25
C GLY A 82 23.13 -17.43 6.96
N PHE A 83 22.39 -16.78 6.05
CA PHE A 83 22.04 -17.34 4.74
C PHE A 83 22.61 -16.51 3.58
N GLY A 84 22.86 -17.16 2.45
CA GLY A 84 23.29 -16.53 1.20
C GLY A 84 22.11 -16.17 0.31
N LEU A 85 22.00 -14.90 -0.08
CA LEU A 85 20.98 -14.46 -1.05
C LEU A 85 21.04 -15.25 -2.38
N GLU A 86 22.25 -15.70 -2.76
CA GLU A 86 22.49 -16.39 -4.04
C GLU A 86 22.17 -17.88 -4.02
N SER A 87 22.10 -18.51 -2.85
CA SER A 87 21.96 -19.97 -2.73
C SER A 87 20.72 -20.41 -1.98
N ASP A 88 20.23 -19.58 -1.06
CA ASP A 88 19.27 -20.03 -0.03
C ASP A 88 17.89 -19.40 -0.19
N VAL A 89 17.70 -18.45 -1.12
CA VAL A 89 16.39 -17.85 -1.39
C VAL A 89 15.61 -18.74 -2.34
N SER A 90 14.48 -19.26 -1.89
CA SER A 90 13.62 -20.14 -2.69
C SER A 90 12.55 -19.36 -3.44
N ARG A 91 12.06 -18.25 -2.86
CA ARG A 91 10.91 -17.49 -3.38
C ARG A 91 11.00 -16.01 -3.01
N ILE A 92 10.49 -15.16 -3.90
CA ILE A 92 10.25 -13.74 -3.63
C ILE A 92 8.77 -13.49 -3.89
N ILE A 93 8.04 -12.89 -2.95
CA ILE A 93 6.63 -12.52 -3.10
C ILE A 93 6.56 -11.00 -3.06
N VAL A 94 5.90 -10.41 -4.04
CA VAL A 94 5.64 -8.95 -4.05
C VAL A 94 4.14 -8.73 -3.90
N THR A 95 3.78 -7.92 -2.90
CA THR A 95 2.40 -7.69 -2.50
C THR A 95 1.63 -6.83 -3.48
N HIS A 96 2.31 -5.82 -4.06
CA HIS A 96 1.74 -4.93 -5.06
C HIS A 96 2.82 -4.17 -5.86
N PHE A 97 2.40 -3.45 -6.90
CA PHE A 97 3.28 -2.90 -7.93
C PHE A 97 4.05 -1.63 -7.55
N HIS A 98 3.82 -1.06 -6.35
CA HIS A 98 4.47 0.19 -5.97
C HIS A 98 6.00 0.04 -5.84
N PRO A 99 6.78 1.10 -6.15
CA PRO A 99 8.24 1.00 -6.27
C PRO A 99 8.99 0.54 -5.02
N ASP A 100 8.48 0.84 -3.84
CA ASP A 100 9.01 0.37 -2.55
C ASP A 100 8.74 -1.10 -2.27
N HIS A 101 7.82 -1.75 -2.99
CA HIS A 101 7.52 -3.16 -2.79
C HIS A 101 8.12 -4.01 -3.92
N LEU A 102 8.03 -3.53 -5.15
CA LEU A 102 8.48 -4.21 -6.36
C LEU A 102 9.89 -3.82 -6.82
N GLY A 103 10.40 -2.66 -6.41
CA GLY A 103 11.57 -2.02 -7.02
C GLY A 103 12.79 -2.93 -7.12
N ALA A 104 13.23 -3.51 -6.00
CA ALA A 104 14.41 -4.35 -5.96
C ALA A 104 14.14 -5.82 -6.35
N ALA A 105 12.91 -6.18 -6.73
CA ALA A 105 12.54 -7.56 -7.03
C ALA A 105 13.31 -8.15 -8.20
N ARG A 106 13.61 -7.34 -9.24
CA ARG A 106 14.47 -7.79 -10.34
C ARG A 106 15.88 -8.09 -9.87
N TRP A 107 16.47 -7.21 -9.08
CA TRP A 107 17.82 -7.40 -8.55
C TRP A 107 17.90 -8.64 -7.65
N LEU A 108 16.92 -8.84 -6.75
CA LEU A 108 16.83 -10.04 -5.92
C LEU A 108 16.67 -11.30 -6.77
N GLN A 109 15.85 -11.26 -7.81
CA GLN A 109 15.69 -12.37 -8.76
C GLN A 109 17.00 -12.70 -9.50
N GLU A 110 17.70 -11.70 -10.01
CA GLU A 110 18.98 -11.90 -10.72
C GLU A 110 20.07 -12.44 -9.78
N THR A 111 20.04 -12.03 -8.51
CA THR A 111 21.01 -12.42 -7.49
C THR A 111 20.74 -13.84 -6.98
N SER A 112 19.48 -14.18 -6.72
CA SER A 112 19.09 -15.48 -6.14
C SER A 112 18.75 -16.58 -7.17
N GLY A 113 18.38 -16.19 -8.38
CA GLY A 113 17.72 -17.09 -9.33
C GLY A 113 16.27 -17.46 -8.96
N ALA A 114 15.74 -16.94 -7.85
CA ALA A 114 14.41 -17.28 -7.36
C ALA A 114 13.29 -16.64 -8.22
N PRO A 115 12.17 -17.35 -8.44
CA PRO A 115 10.99 -16.76 -9.07
C PRO A 115 10.36 -15.68 -8.20
N VAL A 116 9.83 -14.63 -8.85
CA VAL A 116 9.02 -13.60 -8.19
C VAL A 116 7.55 -13.94 -8.35
N TYR A 117 6.82 -14.02 -7.25
CA TYR A 117 5.40 -14.32 -7.19
C TYR A 117 4.60 -13.04 -6.97
N MET A 118 3.56 -12.86 -7.76
CA MET A 118 2.63 -11.73 -7.68
C MET A 118 1.24 -12.20 -8.13
N LEU A 119 0.17 -11.55 -7.64
CA LEU A 119 -1.18 -11.83 -8.16
C LEU A 119 -1.21 -11.64 -9.68
N GLU A 120 -1.86 -12.54 -10.42
CA GLU A 120 -1.86 -12.52 -11.90
C GLU A 120 -2.27 -11.15 -12.47
N SER A 121 -3.32 -10.54 -11.92
CA SER A 121 -3.77 -9.22 -12.32
C SER A 121 -2.76 -8.11 -11.99
N GLU A 122 -1.99 -8.27 -10.91
CA GLU A 122 -0.95 -7.30 -10.56
C GLU A 122 0.26 -7.37 -11.49
N ILE A 123 0.61 -8.56 -11.99
CA ILE A 123 1.66 -8.69 -13.03
C ILE A 123 1.26 -7.89 -14.28
N ARG A 124 0.00 -8.02 -14.71
CA ARG A 124 -0.51 -7.26 -15.87
C ARG A 124 -0.50 -5.75 -15.59
N ASN A 125 -0.92 -5.33 -14.41
CA ASN A 125 -0.94 -3.93 -14.00
C ASN A 125 0.48 -3.33 -13.91
N ALA A 126 1.42 -4.03 -13.26
CA ALA A 126 2.81 -3.61 -13.16
C ALA A 126 3.46 -3.40 -14.53
N ARG A 127 3.21 -4.30 -15.49
CA ARG A 127 3.66 -4.13 -16.88
C ARG A 127 3.02 -2.91 -17.54
N ALA A 128 1.71 -2.79 -17.45
CA ALA A 128 0.97 -1.66 -18.03
C ALA A 128 1.44 -0.30 -17.49
N VAL A 129 1.85 -0.25 -16.22
CA VAL A 129 2.35 0.96 -15.56
C VAL A 129 3.82 1.22 -15.85
N TRP A 130 4.71 0.25 -15.64
CA TRP A 130 6.15 0.48 -15.62
C TRP A 130 6.84 0.33 -16.99
N GLU A 131 6.23 -0.40 -17.92
CA GLU A 131 6.73 -0.54 -19.29
C GLU A 131 6.16 0.53 -20.23
N ASN A 132 5.03 1.14 -19.87
CA ASN A 132 4.46 2.23 -20.66
C ASN A 132 5.26 3.53 -20.46
N ARG A 133 5.65 4.14 -21.59
CA ARG A 133 6.38 5.43 -21.62
C ARG A 133 5.48 6.62 -21.91
N ASP A 134 4.25 6.38 -22.36
CA ASP A 134 3.28 7.44 -22.57
C ASP A 134 2.67 7.87 -21.25
N THR A 135 3.02 9.09 -20.83
CA THR A 135 2.54 9.70 -19.60
C THR A 135 1.44 10.73 -19.83
N SER A 136 1.00 10.93 -21.08
CA SER A 136 0.00 11.93 -21.45
C SER A 136 -1.32 11.74 -20.70
N ARG A 137 -1.80 10.49 -20.57
CA ARG A 137 -3.01 10.16 -19.82
C ARG A 137 -2.91 10.56 -18.34
N PHE A 138 -1.74 10.41 -17.74
CA PHE A 138 -1.50 10.80 -16.36
C PHE A 138 -1.49 12.32 -16.20
N VAL A 139 -0.84 13.03 -17.13
CA VAL A 139 -0.82 14.50 -17.15
C VAL A 139 -2.24 15.06 -17.34
N GLU A 140 -2.96 14.61 -18.37
CA GLU A 140 -4.32 15.08 -18.64
C GLU A 140 -5.29 14.76 -17.49
N HIS A 141 -5.12 13.62 -16.82
CA HIS A 141 -5.92 13.28 -15.65
C HIS A 141 -5.74 14.29 -14.52
N LEU A 142 -4.51 14.63 -14.14
CA LEU A 142 -4.27 15.58 -13.06
C LEU A 142 -4.70 17.01 -13.45
N VAL A 143 -4.48 17.41 -14.71
CA VAL A 143 -4.91 18.70 -15.24
C VAL A 143 -6.44 18.83 -15.24
N ARG A 144 -7.16 17.82 -15.73
CA ARG A 144 -8.63 17.79 -15.74
C ARG A 144 -9.23 17.88 -14.33
N HIS A 145 -8.48 17.48 -13.31
CA HIS A 145 -8.88 17.57 -11.90
C HIS A 145 -8.29 18.79 -11.16
N GLY A 146 -7.77 19.76 -11.91
CA GLY A 146 -7.50 21.12 -11.43
C GLY A 146 -6.04 21.47 -11.15
N MET A 147 -5.09 20.55 -11.33
CA MET A 147 -3.66 20.86 -11.19
C MET A 147 -3.16 21.62 -12.43
N ASP A 148 -2.22 22.57 -12.27
CA ASP A 148 -1.65 23.25 -13.42
C ASP A 148 -0.73 22.32 -14.24
N ARG A 149 -0.69 22.54 -15.55
CA ARG A 149 0.00 21.66 -16.50
C ARG A 149 1.52 21.60 -16.24
N GLU A 150 2.16 22.74 -16.01
CA GLU A 150 3.61 22.80 -15.79
C GLU A 150 4.03 21.98 -14.55
N THR A 151 3.31 22.15 -13.44
CA THR A 151 3.53 21.38 -12.21
C THR A 151 3.27 19.89 -12.44
N THR A 152 2.22 19.56 -13.18
CA THR A 152 1.85 18.17 -13.50
C THR A 152 2.93 17.48 -14.31
N GLU A 153 3.43 18.11 -15.39
CA GLU A 153 4.48 17.56 -16.25
C GLU A 153 5.77 17.31 -15.48
N ARG A 154 6.16 18.25 -14.61
CA ARG A 154 7.33 18.09 -13.72
C ARG A 154 7.18 16.94 -12.73
N ALA A 155 6.01 16.80 -12.10
CA ALA A 155 5.75 15.69 -11.17
C ALA A 155 5.80 14.34 -11.89
N THR A 156 5.16 14.27 -13.05
CA THR A 156 5.02 13.06 -13.86
C THR A 156 6.36 12.52 -14.34
N ALA A 157 7.27 13.40 -14.78
CA ALA A 157 8.60 13.03 -15.23
C ALA A 157 9.41 12.27 -14.16
N SER A 158 9.17 12.56 -12.87
CA SER A 158 9.82 11.84 -11.76
C SER A 158 9.03 10.60 -11.34
N MET A 159 7.70 10.70 -11.21
CA MET A 159 6.84 9.63 -10.68
C MET A 159 6.71 8.43 -11.64
N ARG A 160 6.85 8.67 -12.94
CA ARG A 160 6.78 7.63 -13.98
C ARG A 160 8.17 7.30 -14.55
N THR A 161 9.20 7.43 -13.71
CA THR A 161 10.53 6.88 -14.04
C THR A 161 10.41 5.36 -14.15
N SER A 162 11.02 4.78 -15.17
CA SER A 162 10.93 3.33 -15.40
C SER A 162 11.42 2.54 -14.19
N LEU A 163 10.70 1.47 -13.89
CA LEU A 163 11.13 0.40 -12.99
C LEU A 163 11.47 -0.83 -13.84
N ALA A 164 12.59 -1.48 -13.58
CA ALA A 164 12.98 -2.70 -14.28
C ALA A 164 12.26 -3.90 -13.67
N LEU A 165 11.30 -4.47 -14.39
CA LEU A 165 10.51 -5.59 -13.88
C LEU A 165 11.32 -6.91 -13.87
N PRO A 166 11.02 -7.83 -12.94
CA PRO A 166 11.56 -9.19 -12.97
C PRO A 166 11.22 -9.89 -14.28
N GLU A 167 12.15 -10.71 -14.78
CA GLU A 167 11.95 -11.47 -16.02
C GLU A 167 10.97 -12.62 -15.82
N LYS A 168 11.12 -13.35 -14.70
CA LYS A 168 10.26 -14.48 -14.34
C LYS A 168 9.31 -14.10 -13.22
N MET A 169 8.12 -13.63 -13.59
CA MET A 169 7.01 -13.45 -12.67
C MET A 169 6.05 -14.64 -12.75
N VAL A 170 5.79 -15.28 -11.62
CA VAL A 170 4.87 -16.41 -11.47
C VAL A 170 3.56 -15.89 -10.88
N ALA A 171 2.45 -16.20 -11.54
CA ALA A 171 1.13 -15.77 -11.11
C ALA A 171 0.69 -16.52 -9.85
N LEU A 172 0.18 -15.76 -8.89
CA LEU A 172 -0.63 -16.25 -7.77
C LEU A 172 -2.12 -16.05 -8.08
N GLU A 173 -2.95 -16.87 -7.46
CA GLU A 173 -4.41 -16.75 -7.47
C GLU A 173 -4.98 -16.33 -6.11
N GLU A 174 -6.19 -15.76 -6.12
CA GLU A 174 -6.91 -15.45 -4.88
C GLU A 174 -7.28 -16.75 -4.14
N GLY A 175 -7.02 -16.78 -2.83
CA GLY A 175 -7.30 -17.94 -2.00
C GLY A 175 -6.28 -19.07 -2.14
N GLU A 176 -5.27 -18.93 -3.00
CA GLU A 176 -4.16 -19.87 -3.10
C GLU A 176 -3.44 -19.98 -1.74
N GLU A 177 -3.13 -21.20 -1.32
CA GLU A 177 -2.28 -21.48 -0.17
C GLU A 177 -0.86 -21.78 -0.66
N LEU A 178 0.10 -21.02 -0.18
CA LEU A 178 1.51 -21.20 -0.50
C LEU A 178 2.32 -21.58 0.75
N PRO A 179 3.38 -22.40 0.60
CA PRO A 179 4.34 -22.63 1.68
C PRO A 179 4.93 -21.31 2.17
N LEU A 180 4.93 -21.12 3.49
CA LEU A 180 5.56 -19.99 4.16
C LEU A 180 6.19 -20.48 5.48
N GLY A 181 7.50 -20.73 5.41
CA GLY A 181 8.22 -21.47 6.45
C GLY A 181 7.67 -22.88 6.66
N PRO A 182 7.61 -23.41 7.90
CA PRO A 182 6.97 -24.70 8.20
C PRO A 182 5.44 -24.74 8.03
N GLY A 183 4.80 -23.65 7.59
CA GLY A 183 3.35 -23.51 7.50
C GLY A 183 2.88 -23.10 6.11
N MET A 184 1.62 -22.67 6.03
CA MET A 184 1.01 -22.16 4.81
C MET A 184 0.48 -20.74 5.06
N ALA A 185 0.54 -19.91 4.04
CA ALA A 185 -0.14 -18.63 4.02
C ALA A 185 -1.14 -18.58 2.86
N ARG A 186 -2.33 -18.06 3.14
CA ARG A 186 -3.37 -17.83 2.14
C ARG A 186 -3.19 -16.45 1.50
N VAL A 187 -3.23 -16.39 0.18
CA VAL A 187 -3.29 -15.14 -0.59
C VAL A 187 -4.68 -14.53 -0.46
N VAL A 188 -4.78 -13.36 0.18
CA VAL A 188 -6.04 -12.63 0.35
C VAL A 188 -5.95 -11.32 -0.42
N ARG A 189 -6.90 -11.07 -1.32
CA ARG A 189 -6.95 -9.80 -2.04
C ARG A 189 -7.36 -8.67 -1.10
N ALA A 190 -6.71 -7.53 -1.28
CA ALA A 190 -6.94 -6.34 -0.47
C ALA A 190 -6.96 -5.06 -1.34
N PRO A 191 -7.88 -4.99 -2.33
CA PRO A 191 -7.95 -3.87 -3.26
C PRO A 191 -8.27 -2.54 -2.58
N GLY A 192 -7.83 -1.44 -3.19
CA GLY A 192 -8.18 -0.07 -2.78
C GLY A 192 -6.97 0.85 -2.77
N HIS A 193 -5.97 0.53 -1.95
CA HIS A 193 -4.65 1.19 -1.99
C HIS A 193 -3.97 0.99 -3.35
N ALA A 194 -3.91 -0.27 -3.78
CA ALA A 194 -3.67 -0.67 -5.17
C ALA A 194 -4.76 -1.66 -5.60
N ASP A 195 -5.06 -1.75 -6.89
CA ASP A 195 -6.21 -2.51 -7.40
C ASP A 195 -6.10 -4.02 -7.19
N HIS A 196 -4.86 -4.52 -7.17
CA HIS A 196 -4.56 -5.94 -7.13
C HIS A 196 -3.59 -6.29 -5.99
N GLN A 197 -3.49 -5.42 -4.99
CA GLN A 197 -2.72 -5.72 -3.77
C GLN A 197 -3.23 -6.99 -3.11
N VAL A 198 -2.29 -7.78 -2.59
CA VAL A 198 -2.56 -8.93 -1.74
C VAL A 198 -1.94 -8.74 -0.36
N VAL A 199 -2.58 -9.34 0.63
CA VAL A 199 -2.03 -9.61 1.96
C VAL A 199 -1.91 -11.11 2.14
N LEU A 200 -0.96 -11.55 2.97
CA LEU A 200 -0.77 -12.98 3.24
C LEU A 200 -1.27 -13.29 4.65
N HIS A 201 -2.24 -14.19 4.76
CA HIS A 201 -2.81 -14.62 6.02
C HIS A 201 -2.27 -16.01 6.40
N ASP A 202 -1.40 -16.04 7.39
CA ASP A 202 -0.91 -17.27 8.01
C ASP A 202 -1.78 -17.58 9.23
N GLU A 203 -2.79 -18.43 9.02
CA GLU A 203 -3.74 -18.80 10.05
C GLU A 203 -3.10 -19.64 11.16
N GLY A 204 -2.09 -20.45 10.83
CA GLY A 204 -1.40 -21.32 11.78
C GLY A 204 -0.61 -20.53 12.82
N ARG A 205 0.12 -19.50 12.38
CA ARG A 205 0.85 -18.57 13.27
C ARG A 205 0.00 -17.39 13.75
N ARG A 206 -1.19 -17.21 13.19
CA ARG A 206 -2.09 -16.06 13.43
C ARG A 206 -1.42 -14.72 13.06
N ILE A 207 -0.72 -14.72 11.94
CA ILE A 207 0.03 -13.57 11.41
C ILE A 207 -0.63 -13.05 10.13
N LEU A 208 -0.72 -11.73 10.01
CA LEU A 208 -1.10 -11.06 8.77
C LEU A 208 0.06 -10.20 8.25
N PHE A 209 0.61 -10.57 7.10
CA PHE A 209 1.50 -9.70 6.32
C PHE A 209 0.63 -8.71 5.55
N ALA A 210 0.43 -7.54 6.12
CA ALA A 210 -0.63 -6.61 5.75
C ALA A 210 -0.29 -5.64 4.62
N ALA A 211 0.95 -5.68 4.11
CA ALA A 211 1.44 -4.76 3.08
C ALA A 211 1.04 -3.31 3.42
N ASP A 212 0.58 -2.56 2.42
CA ASP A 212 0.05 -1.20 2.58
C ASP A 212 -1.47 -1.18 2.74
N HIS A 213 -2.06 -2.26 3.25
CA HIS A 213 -3.50 -2.29 3.51
C HIS A 213 -3.88 -1.85 4.93
N VAL A 214 -3.10 -2.24 5.94
CA VAL A 214 -3.38 -1.88 7.33
C VAL A 214 -2.09 -1.39 8.00
N LEU A 215 -1.95 -0.08 8.08
CA LEU A 215 -0.76 0.59 8.61
C LEU A 215 -1.07 1.31 9.92
N LEU A 216 -0.10 1.37 10.84
CA LEU A 216 -0.20 2.18 12.05
C LEU A 216 0.41 3.57 11.87
N LYS A 217 -0.06 4.55 12.67
CA LYS A 217 0.35 5.97 12.68
C LYS A 217 0.04 6.77 11.42
N ILE A 218 -0.05 6.12 10.27
CA ILE A 218 -0.45 6.69 8.98
C ILE A 218 -1.63 5.92 8.39
N THR A 219 -2.29 6.51 7.42
CA THR A 219 -3.32 5.88 6.59
C THR A 219 -2.70 5.56 5.23
N PRO A 220 -2.93 4.36 4.67
CA PRO A 220 -2.58 4.10 3.28
C PRO A 220 -3.23 5.13 2.36
N ASN A 221 -2.51 5.55 1.32
CA ASN A 221 -3.11 6.40 0.30
C ASN A 221 -4.15 5.58 -0.49
N VAL A 222 -5.36 6.12 -0.65
CA VAL A 222 -6.41 5.51 -1.49
C VAL A 222 -6.72 6.48 -2.62
N GLY A 223 -5.91 6.43 -3.68
CA GLY A 223 -5.96 7.38 -4.78
C GLY A 223 -6.70 6.87 -6.01
N LEU A 224 -7.44 7.74 -6.70
CA LEU A 224 -7.97 7.48 -8.03
C LEU A 224 -7.04 8.03 -9.11
N TRP A 225 -6.31 7.13 -9.76
CA TRP A 225 -5.38 7.40 -10.87
C TRP A 225 -6.01 7.01 -12.22
N PRO A 226 -5.41 7.37 -13.38
CA PRO A 226 -6.01 7.08 -14.68
C PRO A 226 -6.20 5.59 -14.96
N GLU A 227 -5.36 4.74 -14.36
CA GLU A 227 -5.42 3.28 -14.47
C GLU A 227 -6.22 2.62 -13.33
N THR A 228 -6.56 3.37 -12.28
CA THR A 228 -7.26 2.83 -11.11
C THR A 228 -8.68 2.45 -11.47
N ALA A 229 -9.09 1.23 -11.10
CA ALA A 229 -10.46 0.80 -11.29
C ALA A 229 -11.44 1.61 -10.39
N PRO A 230 -12.71 1.77 -10.82
CA PRO A 230 -13.64 2.68 -10.16
C PRO A 230 -13.85 2.41 -8.67
N ASN A 231 -14.16 3.48 -7.93
CA ASN A 231 -14.50 3.47 -6.50
C ASN A 231 -13.42 2.83 -5.60
N PRO A 232 -12.14 3.26 -5.67
CA PRO A 232 -11.07 2.67 -4.87
C PRO A 232 -11.33 2.76 -3.37
N LEU A 233 -11.96 3.84 -2.88
CA LEU A 233 -12.33 3.97 -1.46
C LEU A 233 -13.38 2.95 -1.03
N LEU A 234 -14.43 2.70 -1.83
CA LEU A 234 -15.40 1.65 -1.50
C LEU A 234 -14.71 0.29 -1.39
N ARG A 235 -13.86 -0.03 -2.38
CA ARG A 235 -13.14 -1.31 -2.43
C ARG A 235 -12.17 -1.48 -1.26
N TYR A 236 -11.53 -0.38 -0.85
CA TYR A 236 -10.69 -0.35 0.34
C TYR A 236 -11.49 -0.64 1.61
N GLU A 237 -12.61 0.06 1.82
CA GLU A 237 -13.47 -0.15 2.99
C GLU A 237 -14.07 -1.55 3.04
N GLU A 238 -14.49 -2.10 1.90
CA GLU A 238 -14.99 -3.49 1.80
C GLU A 238 -13.89 -4.49 2.17
N SER A 239 -12.67 -4.26 1.68
CA SER A 239 -11.50 -5.11 2.01
C SER A 239 -11.18 -5.06 3.50
N LEU A 240 -11.12 -3.86 4.10
CA LEU A 240 -10.94 -3.68 5.54
C LEU A 240 -12.00 -4.44 6.35
N ARG A 241 -13.28 -4.30 5.97
CA ARG A 241 -14.40 -5.00 6.64
C ARG A 241 -14.28 -6.52 6.51
N SER A 242 -13.85 -7.02 5.36
CA SER A 242 -13.71 -8.46 5.11
C SER A 242 -12.63 -9.12 5.98
N MET A 243 -11.55 -8.38 6.30
CA MET A 243 -10.43 -8.91 7.10
C MET A 243 -10.51 -8.60 8.60
N ARG A 244 -11.45 -7.74 8.99
CA ARG A 244 -11.63 -7.23 10.36
C ARG A 244 -11.63 -8.32 11.44
N ASP A 245 -12.27 -9.45 11.15
CA ASP A 245 -12.48 -10.54 12.10
C ASP A 245 -11.66 -11.80 11.73
N LEU A 246 -10.60 -11.65 10.92
CA LEU A 246 -9.63 -12.74 10.71
C LEU A 246 -8.94 -13.12 12.03
N PRO A 247 -8.57 -14.40 12.22
CA PRO A 247 -7.95 -14.90 13.45
C PRO A 247 -6.46 -14.49 13.57
N VAL A 248 -6.20 -13.19 13.67
CA VAL A 248 -4.85 -12.59 13.69
C VAL A 248 -4.49 -12.09 15.10
N GLU A 249 -3.26 -12.35 15.54
CA GLU A 249 -2.67 -11.82 16.78
C GLU A 249 -1.45 -10.92 16.53
N LEU A 250 -0.90 -10.94 15.32
CA LEU A 250 0.24 -10.11 14.92
C LEU A 250 0.05 -9.60 13.49
N VAL A 251 0.10 -8.28 13.34
CA VAL A 251 0.01 -7.60 12.05
C VAL A 251 1.38 -7.04 11.68
N LEU A 252 1.84 -7.43 10.50
CA LEU A 252 3.14 -7.11 9.91
C LEU A 252 2.93 -6.17 8.71
N PRO A 253 2.94 -4.84 8.92
CA PRO A 253 2.64 -3.86 7.87
C PRO A 253 3.83 -3.60 6.93
N GLY A 254 3.57 -3.02 5.76
CA GLY A 254 4.61 -2.51 4.84
C GLY A 254 5.34 -1.30 5.41
N HIS A 255 4.63 -0.42 6.13
CA HIS A 255 5.23 0.74 6.80
C HIS A 255 4.82 0.87 8.26
N GLY A 256 5.69 1.51 9.04
CA GLY A 256 5.40 1.80 10.44
C GLY A 256 5.55 0.58 11.35
N PRO A 257 5.12 0.72 12.61
CA PRO A 257 5.33 -0.31 13.62
C PRO A 257 4.37 -1.49 13.46
N ILE A 258 4.86 -2.68 13.82
CA ILE A 258 4.08 -3.90 14.05
C ILE A 258 3.06 -3.67 15.16
N PHE A 259 1.93 -4.39 15.13
CA PHE A 259 0.89 -4.31 16.17
C PHE A 259 0.06 -5.59 16.27
N HIS A 260 -0.80 -5.64 17.28
CA HIS A 260 -1.55 -6.86 17.64
C HIS A 260 -3.07 -6.73 17.42
N ASP A 261 -3.61 -5.51 17.41
CA ASP A 261 -5.06 -5.28 17.33
C ASP A 261 -5.50 -4.92 15.90
N LEU A 262 -5.64 -5.94 15.04
CA LEU A 262 -6.15 -5.79 13.67
C LEU A 262 -7.55 -5.16 13.67
N ARG A 263 -8.44 -5.66 14.52
CA ARG A 263 -9.84 -5.25 14.60
C ARG A 263 -9.96 -3.78 14.97
N GLY A 264 -9.27 -3.35 16.03
CA GLY A 264 -9.25 -1.96 16.44
C GLY A 264 -8.69 -1.05 15.36
N ARG A 265 -7.64 -1.49 14.64
CA ARG A 265 -7.04 -0.65 13.59
C ARG A 265 -7.94 -0.51 12.37
N VAL A 266 -8.64 -1.58 11.98
CA VAL A 266 -9.66 -1.52 10.94
C VAL A 266 -10.76 -0.52 11.32
N ASP A 267 -11.26 -0.56 12.56
CA ASP A 267 -12.30 0.35 13.03
C ASP A 267 -11.84 1.82 13.01
N GLU A 268 -10.58 2.09 13.39
CA GLU A 268 -9.97 3.42 13.28
C GLU A 268 -9.87 3.92 11.83
N LEU A 269 -9.44 3.05 10.89
CA LEU A 269 -9.30 3.43 9.49
C LEU A 269 -10.66 3.74 8.84
N LEU A 270 -11.68 2.93 9.13
CA LEU A 270 -13.05 3.19 8.67
C LEU A 270 -13.60 4.50 9.24
N ALA A 271 -13.38 4.78 10.53
CA ALA A 271 -13.78 6.04 11.14
C ALA A 271 -13.04 7.25 10.54
N HIS A 272 -11.75 7.10 10.26
CA HIS A 272 -10.94 8.14 9.61
C HIS A 272 -11.49 8.53 8.23
N HIS A 273 -11.83 7.54 7.39
CA HIS A 273 -12.36 7.82 6.06
C HIS A 273 -13.74 8.49 6.11
N GLU A 274 -14.62 8.11 7.04
CA GLU A 274 -15.90 8.83 7.20
C GLU A 274 -15.69 10.29 7.66
N GLU A 275 -14.76 10.54 8.58
CA GLU A 275 -14.39 11.90 8.97
C GLU A 275 -13.87 12.70 7.76
N ARG A 276 -13.00 12.08 6.94
CA ARG A 276 -12.43 12.70 5.74
C ARG A 276 -13.49 12.98 4.67
N LEU A 277 -14.45 12.08 4.47
CA LEU A 277 -15.61 12.30 3.60
C LEU A 277 -16.40 13.53 4.06
N GLY A 278 -16.63 13.67 5.37
CA GLY A 278 -17.27 14.85 5.95
C GLY A 278 -16.47 16.16 5.76
N GLU A 279 -15.15 16.10 5.84
CA GLU A 279 -14.27 17.24 5.53
C GLU A 279 -14.36 17.67 4.06
N MET A 280 -14.25 16.73 3.14
CA MET A 280 -14.27 17.03 1.70
C MET A 280 -15.65 17.48 1.23
N LEU A 281 -16.73 16.93 1.79
CA LEU A 281 -18.09 17.36 1.50
C LEU A 281 -18.31 18.84 1.86
N ARG A 282 -17.85 19.27 3.05
CA ARG A 282 -17.89 20.68 3.47
C ARG A 282 -17.18 21.61 2.49
N GLU A 283 -16.10 21.13 1.87
CA GLU A 283 -15.39 21.93 0.87
C GLU A 283 -16.11 22.04 -0.48
N VAL A 284 -17.27 21.44 -0.68
CA VAL A 284 -18.05 21.56 -1.91
C VAL A 284 -19.51 22.02 -1.67
N GLU A 285 -19.85 22.44 -0.45
CA GLU A 285 -21.18 22.96 -0.08
C GLU A 285 -21.48 24.34 -0.71
N ASP A 286 -20.50 25.25 -0.73
CA ASP A 286 -20.67 26.62 -1.24
C ASP A 286 -20.62 26.71 -2.79
N GLY A 287 -20.50 25.59 -3.48
CA GLY A 287 -20.49 25.51 -4.94
C GLY A 287 -19.42 24.59 -5.52
N PRO A 288 -19.42 24.39 -6.86
CA PRO A 288 -18.55 23.41 -7.50
C PRO A 288 -17.06 23.72 -7.35
N ARG A 289 -16.26 22.75 -6.89
CA ARG A 289 -14.78 22.83 -6.82
C ARG A 289 -14.12 21.62 -7.46
N THR A 290 -12.91 21.80 -7.99
CA THR A 290 -12.07 20.71 -8.49
C THR A 290 -11.47 19.90 -7.33
N PRO A 291 -11.10 18.62 -7.54
CA PRO A 291 -10.39 17.85 -6.52
C PRO A 291 -9.10 18.51 -6.04
N PHE A 292 -8.36 19.19 -6.93
CA PHE A 292 -7.16 19.91 -6.52
C PHE A 292 -7.44 21.11 -5.61
N GLU A 293 -8.53 21.85 -5.83
CA GLU A 293 -8.94 22.94 -4.94
C GLU A 293 -9.35 22.42 -3.56
N VAL A 294 -10.07 21.29 -3.51
CA VAL A 294 -10.46 20.63 -2.26
C VAL A 294 -9.23 20.09 -1.53
N SER A 295 -8.32 19.41 -2.23
CA SER A 295 -7.13 18.80 -1.62
C SER A 295 -6.24 19.84 -0.93
N ARG A 296 -6.07 21.02 -1.53
CA ARG A 296 -5.31 22.14 -0.96
C ARG A 296 -5.88 22.70 0.35
N LYS A 297 -7.16 22.49 0.61
CA LYS A 297 -7.84 22.95 1.84
C LYS A 297 -7.81 21.91 2.94
N VAL A 298 -7.99 20.65 2.55
CA VAL A 298 -8.04 19.49 3.43
C VAL A 298 -6.64 19.08 3.89
N PHE A 299 -5.70 18.93 2.96
CA PHE A 299 -4.31 18.60 3.23
C PHE A 299 -3.49 19.89 3.39
N ARG A 300 -3.43 20.40 4.63
CA ARG A 300 -2.80 21.70 4.94
C ARG A 300 -1.27 21.60 4.99
N TYR A 301 -0.61 22.65 4.46
CA TYR A 301 0.81 22.98 4.55
C TYR A 301 1.82 22.06 3.83
N GLY A 302 2.91 22.66 3.35
CA GLY A 302 4.21 22.01 3.15
C GLY A 302 4.35 20.94 2.06
N LEU A 303 3.27 20.51 1.40
CA LEU A 303 3.34 19.42 0.43
C LEU A 303 4.27 19.74 -0.73
N SER A 304 5.23 18.84 -0.95
CA SER A 304 6.02 18.73 -2.16
C SER A 304 5.13 18.53 -3.39
N ILE A 305 5.71 18.68 -4.58
CA ILE A 305 4.97 18.52 -5.83
C ILE A 305 4.35 17.11 -5.97
N TYR A 306 5.02 16.09 -5.43
CA TYR A 306 4.60 14.70 -5.49
C TYR A 306 3.45 14.43 -4.51
N GLU A 307 3.58 14.88 -3.27
CA GLU A 307 2.54 14.72 -2.25
C GLU A 307 1.24 15.44 -2.67
N ARG A 308 1.33 16.53 -3.44
CA ARG A 308 0.14 17.17 -4.04
C ARG A 308 -0.58 16.28 -5.05
N CYS A 309 0.15 15.45 -5.81
CA CYS A 309 -0.47 14.50 -6.74
C CYS A 309 -1.22 13.42 -5.97
N PHE A 310 -0.61 12.86 -4.92
CA PHE A 310 -1.26 11.89 -4.02
C PHE A 310 -2.49 12.48 -3.32
N ALA A 311 -2.38 13.71 -2.81
CA ALA A 311 -3.49 14.42 -2.18
C ALA A 311 -4.65 14.67 -3.16
N LEU A 312 -4.36 15.03 -4.41
CA LEU A 312 -5.38 15.16 -5.46
C LEU A 312 -6.06 13.82 -5.74
N ALA A 313 -5.28 12.76 -5.98
CA ALA A 313 -5.81 11.44 -6.29
C ALA A 313 -6.69 10.88 -5.15
N GLU A 314 -6.26 11.07 -3.90
CA GLU A 314 -7.03 10.68 -2.71
C GLU A 314 -8.32 11.51 -2.59
N THR A 315 -8.24 12.82 -2.81
CA THR A 315 -9.42 13.68 -2.81
C THR A 315 -10.42 13.27 -3.87
N LEU A 316 -9.95 12.93 -5.07
CA LEU A 316 -10.80 12.46 -6.15
C LEU A 316 -11.49 11.13 -5.77
N ALA A 317 -10.78 10.17 -5.17
CA ALA A 317 -11.37 8.92 -4.71
C ALA A 317 -12.51 9.13 -3.69
N HIS A 318 -12.33 10.06 -2.76
CA HIS A 318 -13.35 10.39 -1.75
C HIS A 318 -14.54 11.15 -2.35
N LEU A 319 -14.29 12.09 -3.28
CA LEU A 319 -15.37 12.82 -3.96
C LEU A 319 -16.21 11.89 -4.83
N ASP A 320 -15.60 10.96 -5.56
CA ASP A 320 -16.33 9.91 -6.30
C ASP A 320 -17.13 9.01 -5.36
N HIS A 321 -16.58 8.69 -4.19
CA HIS A 321 -17.31 7.94 -3.16
C HIS A 321 -18.53 8.72 -2.62
N LEU A 322 -18.41 10.03 -2.39
CA LEU A 322 -19.54 10.88 -2.01
C LEU A 322 -20.62 10.92 -3.10
N VAL A 323 -20.23 10.93 -4.38
CA VAL A 323 -21.16 10.81 -5.51
C VAL A 323 -21.88 9.48 -5.50
N LEU A 324 -21.16 8.38 -5.28
CA LEU A 324 -21.75 7.04 -5.16
C LEU A 324 -22.75 6.94 -4.00
N GLN A 325 -22.48 7.64 -2.90
CA GLN A 325 -23.37 7.75 -1.74
C GLN A 325 -24.56 8.72 -1.95
N GLY A 326 -24.61 9.45 -3.06
CA GLY A 326 -25.62 10.48 -3.33
C GLY A 326 -25.52 11.73 -2.45
N ARG A 327 -24.33 11.99 -1.88
CA ARG A 327 -24.04 13.17 -1.05
C ARG A 327 -23.42 14.32 -1.85
N ALA A 328 -22.89 14.02 -3.02
CA ALA A 328 -22.31 15.00 -3.94
C ALA A 328 -22.70 14.68 -5.39
N GLU A 329 -22.52 15.66 -6.27
CA GLU A 329 -22.72 15.53 -7.71
C GLU A 329 -21.44 15.91 -8.46
N ARG A 330 -21.12 15.14 -9.49
CA ARG A 330 -20.06 15.49 -10.44
C ARG A 330 -20.59 16.50 -11.45
N VAL A 331 -19.88 17.62 -11.59
CA VAL A 331 -20.17 18.70 -12.53
C VAL A 331 -19.04 18.73 -13.56
N GLU A 332 -19.29 18.14 -14.74
CA GLU A 332 -18.29 18.03 -15.79
C GLU A 332 -18.43 19.14 -16.83
N SER A 333 -17.30 19.76 -17.19
CA SER A 333 -17.13 20.53 -18.43
C SER A 333 -16.13 19.83 -19.35
N GLU A 334 -15.93 20.36 -20.57
CA GLU A 334 -14.90 19.83 -21.49
C GLU A 334 -13.52 19.79 -20.84
N ASP A 335 -13.13 20.86 -20.14
CA ASP A 335 -11.76 21.01 -19.63
C ASP A 335 -11.54 20.52 -18.18
N LEU A 336 -12.58 20.50 -17.35
CA LEU A 336 -12.44 20.34 -15.90
C LEU A 336 -13.56 19.51 -15.29
N VAL A 337 -13.19 18.73 -14.28
CA VAL A 337 -14.09 17.99 -13.41
C VAL A 337 -14.21 18.72 -12.08
N ARG A 338 -15.44 19.06 -11.70
CA ARG A 338 -15.78 19.65 -10.41
C ARG A 338 -16.80 18.80 -9.68
N PHE A 339 -16.94 19.06 -8.38
CA PHE A 339 -17.91 18.42 -7.50
C PHE A 339 -18.62 19.48 -6.66
N ARG A 340 -19.91 19.27 -6.41
CA ARG A 340 -20.73 20.07 -5.48
C ARG A 340 -21.51 19.14 -4.55
N ALA A 341 -21.90 19.60 -3.37
CA ALA A 341 -22.85 18.86 -2.53
C ALA A 341 -24.21 18.69 -3.26
N SER A 342 -24.89 17.56 -3.02
CA SER A 342 -26.20 17.23 -3.62
C SER A 342 -27.37 17.99 -2.98
#